data_AF-A0A4U5UM45-F1
#
_entry.id   AF-A0A4U5UM45-F1
#
_cell.length_a   1.000
_cell.length_b   1.000
_cell.length_c   1.000
_cell.angle_alpha   90.00
_cell.angle_beta   90.00
_cell.angle_gamma   90.00
#
_symmetry.space_group_name_H-M   'P 1'
#
loop_
_entity.id
_entity.type
_entity.pdbx_description
1 polymer ?
#
loop_
_entity_poly.entity_id
_entity_poly.type
_entity_poly.pdbx_seq_one_letter_code
_entity_poly.pdbx_strand_id
1 'polypeptide(L)'
;MLNKAPRLKHTVKTKMKSNTNVRPASEAMIELLTLLFLNSLAEEAKARAFEDKSATIRAQHLKAVSKVEEVLQGLWSPTLLTFEPLAPLSALLLPP
;
A
#
# COMPACT_ATOMS: atom_id res chain seq x y z
N MET A 1 5.68 6.36 20.41
CA MET A 1 4.26 5.97 20.36
C MET A 1 3.76 6.22 18.96
N LEU A 2 3.25 5.19 18.29
CA LEU A 2 2.59 5.37 17.00
C LEU A 2 1.23 6.04 17.27
N ASN A 3 1.18 7.37 17.15
CA ASN A 3 -0.05 8.10 17.38
C ASN A 3 -1.04 7.71 16.27
N LYS A 4 -2.23 7.24 16.66
CA LYS A 4 -3.31 6.94 15.70
C LYS A 4 -3.51 8.14 14.77
N ALA A 5 -3.71 7.88 13.48
CA ALA A 5 -4.05 8.93 12.53
C ALA A 5 -5.38 9.57 12.95
N PRO A 6 -5.37 10.83 13.44
CA PRO A 6 -6.58 11.43 13.99
C PRO A 6 -7.60 11.61 12.86
N ARG A 7 -8.87 11.29 13.17
CA ARG A 7 -10.02 11.46 12.26
C ARG A 7 -10.02 10.57 11.01
N LEU A 8 -9.12 9.59 10.87
CA LEU A 8 -9.06 8.69 9.70
C LEU A 8 -10.42 8.00 9.44
N LYS A 9 -11.04 7.45 10.48
CA LYS A 9 -12.38 6.85 10.41
C LYS A 9 -13.44 7.79 9.85
N HIS A 10 -13.45 9.04 10.32
CA HIS A 10 -14.39 10.06 9.85
C HIS A 10 -14.14 10.37 8.37
N THR A 11 -12.88 10.61 7.99
CA THR A 11 -12.49 10.88 6.60
C THR A 11 -12.91 9.75 5.67
N VAL A 12 -12.62 8.49 6.03
CA VAL A 12 -13.02 7.33 5.22
C VAL A 12 -14.54 7.25 5.09
N LYS A 13 -15.28 7.37 6.19
CA LYS A 13 -16.75 7.39 6.16
C LYS A 13 -17.32 8.48 5.25
N THR A 14 -16.78 9.69 5.30
CA THR A 14 -17.23 10.79 4.42
C THR A 14 -16.96 10.56 2.94
N LYS A 15 -16.03 9.67 2.60
CA LYS A 15 -15.69 9.31 1.21
C LYS A 15 -16.37 8.02 0.74
N MET A 16 -16.99 7.26 1.63
CA MET A 16 -17.75 6.06 1.26
C MET A 16 -19.05 6.44 0.54
N LYS A 17 -19.29 5.79 -0.61
CA LYS A 17 -20.48 6.01 -1.43
C LYS A 17 -21.78 5.57 -0.73
N SER A 18 -21.67 4.62 0.19
CA SER A 18 -22.79 4.06 0.94
C SER A 18 -22.58 4.23 2.44
N ASN A 19 -23.69 4.25 3.18
CA ASN A 19 -23.69 4.23 4.63
C ASN A 19 -23.32 2.82 5.14
N THR A 20 -22.06 2.43 4.99
CA THR A 20 -21.54 1.12 5.40
C THR A 20 -20.97 1.20 6.81
N ASN A 21 -21.34 0.24 7.66
CA ASN A 21 -20.74 0.13 8.99
C ASN A 21 -19.34 -0.50 8.88
N VAL A 22 -18.31 0.24 9.27
CA VAL A 22 -16.93 -0.24 9.29
C VAL A 22 -16.71 -0.98 10.61
N ARG A 23 -16.50 -2.30 10.54
CA ARG A 23 -16.22 -3.14 11.72
C ARG A 23 -14.82 -2.83 12.29
N PRO A 24 -14.58 -3.06 13.60
CA PRO A 24 -13.30 -2.76 14.24
C PRO A 24 -12.06 -3.36 13.54
N ALA A 25 -12.15 -4.59 13.03
CA ALA A 25 -11.05 -5.23 12.30
C ALA A 25 -10.74 -4.49 10.97
N SER A 26 -11.77 -4.08 10.23
CA SER A 26 -11.60 -3.28 9.01
C SER A 26 -11.01 -1.90 9.32
N GLU A 27 -11.42 -1.29 10.43
CA GLU A 27 -10.84 -0.02 10.90
C GLU A 27 -9.34 -0.16 11.21
N ALA A 28 -8.93 -1.22 11.89
CA ALA A 28 -7.52 -1.52 12.14
C ALA A 28 -6.72 -1.75 10.84
N MET A 29 -7.30 -2.46 9.86
CA MET A 29 -6.67 -2.66 8.55
C MET A 29 -6.50 -1.35 7.77
N ILE A 30 -7.50 -0.47 7.81
CA ILE A 30 -7.44 0.85 7.18
C ILE A 30 -6.35 1.71 7.84
N GLU A 31 -6.27 1.70 9.19
CA GLU A 31 -5.20 2.37 9.93
C GLU A 31 -3.82 1.84 9.51
N LEU A 32 -3.64 0.51 9.49
CA LEU A 32 -2.38 -0.12 9.09
C LEU A 32 -1.98 0.24 7.66
N LEU A 33 -2.89 0.10 6.69
CA LEU A 33 -2.64 0.44 5.29
C LEU A 33 -2.26 1.92 5.12
N THR A 34 -2.93 2.81 5.85
CA THR A 34 -2.62 4.24 5.84
C THR A 34 -1.21 4.51 6.35
N LEU A 35 -0.81 3.85 7.44
CA LEU A 35 0.52 3.99 8.01
C LEU A 35 1.61 3.45 7.07
N LEU A 36 1.41 2.28 6.49
CA LEU A 36 2.34 1.69 5.53
C LEU A 36 2.49 2.57 4.29
N PHE A 37 1.39 3.10 3.76
CA PHE A 37 1.40 4.02 2.64
C PHE A 37 2.18 5.32 2.96
N LEU A 38 1.89 5.96 4.09
CA LEU A 38 2.58 7.18 4.50
C LEU A 38 4.07 6.93 4.75
N ASN A 39 4.43 5.76 5.30
CA ASN A 39 5.82 5.38 5.52
C ASN A 39 6.58 5.20 4.21
N SER A 40 6.00 4.48 3.23
CA SER A 40 6.60 4.32 1.88
C SER A 40 6.83 5.68 1.24
N LEU A 41 5.79 6.53 1.24
CA LEU A 41 5.83 7.86 0.64
C LEU A 41 6.88 8.76 1.31
N ALA A 42 7.04 8.65 2.63
CA ALA A 42 8.06 9.39 3.37
C ALA A 42 9.49 8.93 3.04
N GLU A 43 9.74 7.62 2.93
CA GLU A 43 11.05 7.10 2.55
C GLU A 43 11.42 7.48 1.11
N GLU A 44 10.48 7.39 0.17
CA GLU A 44 10.69 7.82 -1.21
C GLU A 44 10.94 9.34 -1.30
N ALA A 45 10.14 10.15 -0.60
CA ALA A 45 10.33 11.61 -0.57
C ALA A 45 11.65 12.01 0.10
N LYS A 46 12.12 11.24 1.08
CA LYS A 46 13.42 11.40 1.72
C LYS A 46 14.56 11.08 0.75
N ALA A 47 14.45 10.01 -0.05
CA ALA A 47 15.41 9.71 -1.10
C ALA A 47 15.51 10.86 -2.11
N ARG A 48 14.37 11.42 -2.56
CA ARG A 48 14.35 12.59 -3.45
C ARG A 48 14.97 13.84 -2.81
N ALA A 49 14.68 14.11 -1.53
CA ALA A 49 15.28 15.23 -0.83
C ALA A 49 16.81 15.09 -0.75
N PHE A 50 17.30 13.86 -0.56
CA PHE A 50 18.72 13.56 -0.53
C PHE A 50 19.39 13.75 -1.91
N GLU A 51 18.75 13.31 -2.99
CA GLU A 51 19.18 13.57 -4.38
C GLU A 51 19.34 15.08 -4.64
N ASP A 52 18.40 15.88 -4.15
CA ASP A 52 18.40 17.35 -4.23
C ASP A 52 19.38 18.02 -3.23
N LYS A 53 20.17 17.24 -2.47
CA LYS A 53 21.09 17.71 -1.41
C LYS A 53 20.38 18.56 -0.33
N SER A 54 19.09 18.31 -0.11
CA SER A 54 18.26 19.02 0.85
C SER A 54 18.15 18.22 2.15
N ALA A 55 18.50 18.84 3.28
CA ALA A 55 18.30 18.26 4.62
C ALA A 55 16.83 18.24 5.07
N THR A 56 15.92 18.82 4.30
CA THR A 56 14.48 18.94 4.62
C THR A 56 13.62 18.40 3.50
N ILE A 57 12.62 17.58 3.85
CA ILE A 57 11.57 17.14 2.92
C ILE A 57 10.61 18.31 2.68
N ARG A 58 10.40 18.69 1.41
CA ARG A 58 9.54 19.81 0.99
C ARG A 58 8.42 19.30 0.10
N ALA A 59 7.44 20.17 -0.17
CA ALA A 59 6.30 19.86 -1.01
C ALA A 59 6.68 19.33 -2.41
N GLN A 60 7.77 19.81 -2.99
CA GLN A 60 8.24 19.35 -4.31
C GLN A 60 8.68 17.87 -4.31
N HIS A 61 9.35 17.40 -3.26
CA HIS A 61 9.79 16.01 -3.14
C HIS A 61 8.57 15.09 -2.97
N LEU A 62 7.57 15.53 -2.19
CA LEU A 62 6.29 14.81 -2.06
C LEU A 62 5.55 14.76 -3.40
N LYS A 63 5.47 15.87 -4.14
CA LYS A 63 4.80 15.92 -5.45
C LYS A 63 5.47 15.01 -6.49
N ALA A 64 6.79 14.84 -6.39
CA ALA A 64 7.54 13.95 -7.27
C ALA A 64 7.17 12.47 -7.05
N VAL A 65 6.89 12.08 -5.80
CA VAL A 65 6.57 10.69 -5.42
C VAL A 65 5.06 10.41 -5.30
N SER A 66 4.21 11.44 -5.25
CA SER A 66 2.77 11.28 -5.05
C SER A 66 1.98 10.91 -6.32
N LYS A 67 2.63 10.49 -7.41
CA LYS A 67 1.95 10.10 -8.64
C LYS A 67 1.35 8.70 -8.47
N VAL A 68 0.02 8.64 -8.42
CA VAL A 68 -0.76 7.40 -8.21
C VAL A 68 -0.60 6.39 -9.36
N GLU A 69 -0.11 6.83 -10.52
CA GLU A 69 0.03 6.02 -11.73
C GLU A 69 0.98 4.82 -11.55
N GLU A 70 2.02 4.93 -10.72
CA GLU A 70 3.07 3.90 -10.62
C GLU A 70 2.75 2.82 -9.58
N VAL A 71 2.09 3.19 -8.47
CA VAL A 71 1.70 2.24 -7.41
C VAL A 71 0.59 1.30 -7.87
N LEU A 72 -0.34 1.76 -8.72
CA LEU A 72 -1.36 0.89 -9.32
C LEU A 72 -0.79 -0.08 -10.36
N GLN A 73 0.31 0.27 -11.05
CA GLN A 73 0.97 -0.64 -12.01
C GLN A 73 1.84 -1.70 -11.33
N GLY A 74 2.40 -1.41 -10.15
CA GLY A 74 3.17 -2.37 -9.36
C GLY A 74 2.31 -3.36 -8.57
N LEU A 75 1.23 -2.89 -7.93
CA LEU A 75 0.30 -3.75 -7.17
C LEU A 75 -0.73 -4.48 -8.04
N TRP A 76 -0.99 -4.00 -9.25
CA TRP A 76 -1.84 -4.65 -10.26
C TRP A 76 -1.02 -5.17 -11.45
N SER A 77 0.21 -5.67 -11.22
CA SER A 77 0.84 -6.53 -12.21
C SER A 77 0.12 -7.89 -12.21
N PRO A 78 -0.52 -8.33 -13.31
CA PRO A 78 -1.14 -9.65 -13.40
C PRO A 78 -0.14 -10.80 -13.12
N THR A 79 1.16 -10.50 -13.25
CA THR A 79 2.30 -11.40 -13.08
C THR A 79 2.46 -11.94 -11.66
N LEU A 80 1.95 -11.27 -10.63
CA LEU A 80 2.02 -11.75 -9.23
C LEU A 80 0.77 -12.52 -8.77
N LEU A 81 -0.26 -12.64 -9.63
CA LEU A 81 -1.49 -13.38 -9.34
C LEU A 81 -1.57 -14.75 -10.02
N THR A 82 -0.54 -15.16 -10.78
CA THR A 82 -0.40 -16.56 -11.18
C THR A 82 0.08 -17.36 -9.97
N PHE A 83 -0.87 -17.77 -9.14
CA PHE A 83 -0.75 -19.05 -8.45
C PHE A 83 -0.65 -20.09 -9.56
N GLU A 84 0.58 -20.43 -9.97
CA GLU A 84 0.83 -21.68 -10.66
C GLU A 84 0.22 -22.78 -9.78
N PRO A 85 -0.80 -23.51 -10.23
CA PRO A 85 -1.24 -24.67 -9.49
C PRO A 85 -0.05 -25.62 -9.48
N LEU A 86 0.46 -25.97 -8.29
CA LEU A 86 1.40 -27.08 -8.15
C LEU A 86 0.87 -28.23 -9.01
N ALA A 87 1.68 -28.64 -9.98
CA ALA A 87 1.37 -29.74 -10.88
C ALA A 87 0.77 -30.91 -10.07
N PRO A 88 -0.32 -31.53 -10.55
CA PRO A 88 -0.99 -32.55 -9.77
C PRO A 88 -0.01 -33.69 -9.44
N LEU A 89 0.04 -34.04 -8.15
CA LEU A 89 0.86 -35.10 -7.54
C LEU A 89 0.70 -36.49 -8.21
N SER A 90 -0.22 -36.63 -9.16
CA SER A 90 -0.42 -37.83 -9.98
C SER A 90 0.63 -38.05 -11.06
N ALA A 91 1.49 -37.07 -11.37
CA ALA A 91 2.60 -37.24 -12.33
C ALA A 91 3.87 -37.89 -11.74
N LEU A 92 3.89 -38.18 -10.44
CA LEU A 92 5.07 -38.71 -9.72
C LEU A 92 4.97 -40.21 -9.37
N LEU A 93 3.99 -40.93 -9.92
CA LEU A 93 3.84 -42.37 -9.71
C LEU A 93 3.71 -43.12 -11.04
N LEU A 94 4.83 -43.27 -11.75
CA LEU A 94 5.05 -44.48 -12.54
C LEU A 94 6.23 -45.24 -11.91
N PRO A 95 6.03 -46.47 -11.43
CA PRO A 95 7.13 -47.39 -11.14
C PRO A 95 7.77 -47.91 -12.44
N PRO A 96 9.02 -48.42 -12.38
CA PRO A 96 9.92 -48.60 -13.52
C PRO A 96 9.46 -49.64 -14.55
#